data_AF-A0A9D5JK40-F1
#
_entry.id   AF-A0A9D5JK40-F1
#
_cell.length_a   1.000
_cell.length_b   1.000
_cell.length_c   1.000
_cell.angle_alpha   90.00
_cell.angle_beta   90.00
_cell.angle_gamma   90.00
#
_symmetry.space_group_name_H-M   'P 1'
#
loop_
_entity.id
_entity.type
_entity.pdbx_description
1 polymer ?
#
loop_
_entity_poly.entity_id
_entity_poly.type
_entity_poly.pdbx_seq_one_letter_code
_entity_poly.pdbx_strand_id
1 'polypeptide(L)'
;MCTPLTFTEVSSASGADIVILWGSNNHGDNFSFDGSGNVLAHAFFPPPNGGSIAGDIHFDEDESWTLKTKNTSNQPIDLMTVAAHEIGHSLGLNHSSEPNALMFAYYSGSYRFLGGVSQSMTA
;
A
#
# COMPACT_ATOMS: atom_id res chain seq x y z
N MET A 1 7.29 -18.93 7.44
CA MET A 1 7.25 -17.46 7.59
C MET A 1 8.28 -16.88 6.64
N CYS A 2 7.95 -15.79 5.95
CA CYS A 2 8.81 -15.17 4.92
C CYS A 2 9.81 -14.15 5.49
N THR A 3 9.60 -13.65 6.71
CA THR A 3 10.55 -12.82 7.47
C THR A 3 10.43 -13.13 8.98
N PRO A 4 11.42 -12.74 9.80
CA PRO A 4 11.31 -12.79 11.27
C PRO A 4 10.69 -11.50 11.87
N LEU A 5 10.21 -10.57 11.03
CA LEU A 5 9.65 -9.29 11.50
C LEU A 5 8.29 -9.50 12.19
N THR A 6 8.01 -8.65 13.18
CA THR A 6 6.71 -8.55 13.84
C THR A 6 6.19 -7.14 13.72
N PHE A 7 4.90 -6.98 13.46
CA PHE A 7 4.23 -5.68 13.46
C PHE A 7 3.40 -5.53 14.72
N THR A 8 3.41 -4.34 15.32
CA THR A 8 2.60 -4.01 16.49
C THR A 8 2.04 -2.61 16.29
N GLU A 9 0.71 -2.51 16.31
CA GLU A 9 0.04 -1.22 16.29
C GLU A 9 0.30 -0.48 17.61
N VAL A 10 0.61 0.81 17.53
CA VAL A 10 0.87 1.68 18.68
C VAL A 10 -0.13 2.83 18.70
N SER A 11 -0.42 3.37 19.89
CA SER A 11 -1.45 4.39 20.08
C SER A 11 -1.05 5.81 19.66
N SER A 12 0.21 6.04 19.27
CA SER A 12 0.71 7.36 18.91
C SER A 12 1.78 7.29 17.83
N ALA A 13 1.70 8.20 16.85
CA ALA A 13 2.67 8.31 15.76
C ALA A 13 4.12 8.52 16.24
N SER A 14 4.33 9.24 17.35
CA SER A 14 5.69 9.52 17.87
C SER A 14 6.46 8.28 18.33
N GLY A 15 5.80 7.13 18.48
CA GLY A 15 6.43 5.85 18.82
C GLY A 15 6.30 4.79 17.73
N ALA A 16 5.86 5.16 16.53
CA ALA A 16 5.69 4.26 15.40
C ALA A 16 6.90 4.34 14.46
N ASP A 17 7.31 3.20 13.90
CA ASP A 17 8.30 3.14 12.82
C ASP A 17 7.68 3.40 11.43
N ILE A 18 6.37 3.20 11.32
CA ILE A 18 5.57 3.40 10.10
C ILE A 18 4.32 4.14 10.52
N VAL A 19 4.17 5.40 10.11
CA VAL A 19 2.92 6.15 10.24
C VAL A 19 2.12 5.98 8.96
N ILE A 20 0.84 5.64 9.11
CA ILE A 20 -0.10 5.55 8.00
C ILE A 20 -0.98 6.81 7.99
N LEU A 21 -1.00 7.51 6.87
CA LEU A 21 -1.77 8.75 6.68
C LEU A 21 -2.66 8.66 5.44
N TRP A 22 -3.82 9.32 5.53
CA TRP A 22 -4.70 9.62 4.41
C TRP A 22 -4.59 11.10 4.09
N GLY A 23 -4.42 11.45 2.81
CA GLY A 23 -4.36 12.84 2.39
C GLY A 23 -4.73 13.02 0.93
N SER A 24 -5.10 14.23 0.55
CA SER A 24 -5.42 14.60 -0.83
C SER A 24 -4.43 15.66 -1.31
N ASN A 25 -4.06 15.62 -2.60
CA ASN A 25 -3.20 16.62 -3.23
C ASN A 25 -1.92 16.90 -2.41
N ASN A 26 -1.59 18.17 -2.13
CA ASN A 26 -0.47 18.51 -1.27
C ASN A 26 -0.80 18.21 0.20
N HIS A 27 -0.11 17.23 0.78
CA HIS A 27 -0.32 16.73 2.13
C HIS A 27 0.93 16.81 3.02
N GLY A 28 1.89 17.68 2.67
CA GLY A 28 2.95 18.10 3.60
C GLY A 28 4.30 17.41 3.46
N ASP A 29 4.48 16.51 2.49
CA ASP A 29 5.73 15.78 2.25
C ASP A 29 6.45 16.16 0.93
N ASN A 30 5.88 17.09 0.15
CA ASN A 30 6.29 17.51 -1.20
C ASN A 30 6.07 16.48 -2.33
N PHE A 31 5.36 15.38 -2.05
CA PHE A 31 4.95 14.38 -3.05
C PHE A 31 3.43 14.42 -3.18
N SER A 32 2.90 15.49 -3.77
CA SER A 32 1.45 15.67 -3.88
C SER A 32 0.79 14.51 -4.64
N PHE A 33 -0.35 14.05 -4.13
CA PHE A 33 -1.28 13.21 -4.89
C PHE A 33 -1.97 14.02 -6.00
N ASP A 34 -2.69 13.34 -6.89
CA ASP A 34 -3.29 13.93 -8.09
C ASP A 34 -4.82 13.82 -8.16
N GLY A 35 -5.45 13.39 -7.07
CA GLY A 35 -6.88 13.12 -7.02
C GLY A 35 -7.17 11.73 -7.54
N SER A 36 -8.42 11.44 -7.93
CA SER A 36 -8.75 10.07 -8.35
C SER A 36 -8.01 9.63 -9.63
N GLY A 37 -7.40 8.46 -9.56
CA GLY A 37 -6.61 7.80 -10.59
C GLY A 37 -5.11 7.93 -10.36
N ASN A 38 -4.33 7.29 -11.24
CA ASN A 38 -2.87 7.35 -11.30
C ASN A 38 -2.12 7.02 -9.98
N VAL A 39 -1.95 7.97 -9.05
CA VAL A 39 -1.16 7.77 -7.82
C VAL A 39 -2.07 7.37 -6.67
N LEU A 40 -2.17 6.06 -6.44
CA LEU A 40 -3.07 5.52 -5.41
C LEU A 40 -2.54 5.75 -3.99
N ALA A 41 -1.22 5.62 -3.82
CA ALA A 41 -0.52 5.67 -2.55
C ALA A 41 0.98 5.84 -2.82
N HIS A 42 1.74 6.18 -1.79
CA HIS A 42 3.19 6.05 -1.79
C HIS A 42 3.71 5.74 -0.39
N ALA A 43 4.92 5.24 -0.33
CA ALA A 43 5.64 5.03 0.92
C ALA A 43 7.10 5.44 0.82
N PHE A 44 7.69 5.71 1.97
CA PHE A 44 9.09 6.08 2.08
C PHE A 44 9.91 4.88 2.56
N PHE A 45 11.09 4.70 1.98
CA PHE A 45 12.01 3.66 2.43
C PHE A 45 12.36 3.79 3.92
N PRO A 46 12.72 2.68 4.58
CA PRO A 46 13.07 2.70 6.00
C PRO A 46 14.31 3.58 6.26
N PRO A 47 14.54 3.97 7.53
CA PRO A 47 15.72 4.73 7.93
C PRO A 47 17.02 4.12 7.37
N PRO A 48 17.99 4.95 6.94
CA PRO A 48 18.05 6.42 7.10
C PRO A 48 17.40 7.22 5.97
N ASN A 49 16.68 6.59 5.03
CA ASN A 49 16.04 7.28 3.91
C ASN A 49 14.87 8.14 4.40
N GLY A 50 14.51 9.23 3.71
CA GLY A 50 13.29 9.99 4.01
C GLY A 50 13.31 10.84 5.30
N GLY A 51 14.37 10.80 6.12
CA GLY A 51 14.47 11.67 7.30
C GLY A 51 13.39 11.36 8.34
N SER A 52 12.53 12.34 8.66
CA SER A 52 11.48 12.18 9.67
C SER A 52 10.25 11.41 9.20
N ILE A 53 10.10 11.20 7.89
CA ILE A 53 8.98 10.44 7.28
C ILE A 53 9.42 9.05 6.79
N ALA A 54 10.62 8.62 7.21
CA ALA A 54 11.18 7.32 6.86
C ALA A 54 10.23 6.19 7.27
N GLY A 55 9.89 5.30 6.34
CA GLY A 55 8.97 4.18 6.60
C GLY A 55 7.48 4.54 6.47
N ASP A 56 7.10 5.81 6.45
CA ASP A 56 5.69 6.22 6.41
C ASP A 56 5.00 5.81 5.10
N ILE A 57 3.69 5.59 5.18
CA ILE A 57 2.82 5.22 4.06
C ILE A 57 1.68 6.24 3.98
N HIS A 58 1.51 6.85 2.82
CA HIS A 58 0.42 7.75 2.54
C HIS A 58 -0.51 7.14 1.48
N PHE A 59 -1.81 7.22 1.69
CA PHE A 59 -2.82 6.83 0.72
C PHE A 59 -3.58 8.06 0.23
N ASP A 60 -3.91 8.10 -1.06
CA ASP A 60 -4.72 9.16 -1.63
C ASP A 60 -6.18 9.04 -1.16
N GLU A 61 -6.64 10.00 -0.37
CA GLU A 61 -8.01 10.06 0.15
C GLU A 61 -9.06 10.32 -0.94
N ASP A 62 -8.64 10.83 -2.10
CA ASP A 62 -9.53 11.08 -3.24
C ASP A 62 -9.89 9.79 -4.01
N GLU A 63 -9.22 8.67 -3.70
CA GLU A 63 -9.50 7.38 -4.33
C GLU A 63 -10.69 6.64 -3.71
N SER A 64 -11.36 5.85 -4.54
CA SER A 64 -12.44 4.97 -4.06
C SER A 64 -11.85 3.67 -3.54
N TRP A 65 -11.78 3.52 -2.21
CA TRP A 65 -11.21 2.34 -1.55
C TRP A 65 -12.25 1.28 -1.19
N THR A 66 -11.86 0.02 -1.30
CA THR A 66 -12.65 -1.12 -0.82
C THR A 66 -11.77 -2.16 -0.15
N LEU A 67 -12.34 -2.82 0.86
CA LEU A 67 -11.81 -4.08 1.40
C LEU A 67 -12.51 -5.31 0.78
N LYS A 68 -13.58 -5.08 0.02
CA LYS A 68 -14.37 -6.12 -0.67
C LYS A 68 -13.95 -6.14 -2.13
N THR A 69 -13.26 -7.20 -2.53
CA THR A 69 -12.81 -7.40 -3.91
C THR A 69 -13.74 -8.35 -4.66
N LYS A 70 -14.14 -7.96 -5.86
CA LYS A 70 -14.77 -8.76 -6.90
C LYS A 70 -13.82 -8.81 -8.09
N ASN A 71 -13.74 -9.93 -8.79
CA ASN A 71 -12.89 -10.07 -9.97
C ASN A 71 -13.55 -9.40 -11.19
N THR A 72 -13.64 -8.06 -11.16
CA THR A 72 -14.27 -7.23 -12.19
C THR A 72 -13.47 -5.95 -12.35
N SER A 73 -13.24 -5.49 -13.58
CA SER A 73 -12.42 -4.30 -13.87
C SER A 73 -13.05 -2.95 -13.47
N ASN A 74 -14.28 -2.94 -12.97
CA ASN A 74 -15.04 -1.72 -12.70
C ASN A 74 -15.43 -1.61 -11.21
N GLN A 75 -14.50 -1.93 -10.32
CA GLN A 75 -14.70 -1.86 -8.87
C GLN A 75 -13.74 -0.85 -8.22
N PRO A 76 -14.03 -0.40 -6.98
CA PRO A 76 -13.10 0.42 -6.21
C PRO A 76 -11.74 -0.28 -5.98
N ILE A 77 -10.72 0.50 -5.65
CA ILE A 77 -9.33 0.08 -5.42
C ILE A 77 -9.23 -0.83 -4.18
N ASP A 78 -8.59 -2.00 -4.31
CA ASP A 78 -8.39 -2.91 -3.17
C ASP A 78 -7.31 -2.39 -2.22
N LEU A 79 -7.76 -1.82 -1.10
CA LEU A 79 -6.91 -1.18 -0.11
C LEU A 79 -5.81 -2.10 0.41
N MET A 80 -6.09 -3.38 0.64
CA MET A 80 -5.10 -4.24 1.28
C MET A 80 -3.89 -4.50 0.41
N THR A 81 -4.09 -4.75 -0.87
CA THR A 81 -2.96 -5.13 -1.70
C THR A 81 -2.16 -3.89 -2.09
N VAL A 82 -2.79 -2.70 -2.19
CA VAL A 82 -2.04 -1.44 -2.24
C VAL A 82 -1.25 -1.27 -0.94
N ALA A 83 -1.90 -1.44 0.22
CA ALA A 83 -1.21 -1.36 1.51
C ALA A 83 -0.06 -2.37 1.64
N ALA A 84 -0.23 -3.59 1.13
CA ALA A 84 0.81 -4.62 1.16
C ALA A 84 1.98 -4.27 0.23
N HIS A 85 1.71 -3.63 -0.92
CA HIS A 85 2.73 -3.06 -1.80
C HIS A 85 3.51 -1.95 -1.07
N GLU A 86 2.80 -0.99 -0.49
CA GLU A 86 3.42 0.13 0.22
C GLU A 86 4.21 -0.32 1.45
N ILE A 87 3.72 -1.31 2.21
CA ILE A 87 4.50 -1.93 3.28
C ILE A 87 5.80 -2.53 2.73
N GLY A 88 5.79 -3.10 1.53
CA GLY A 88 7.01 -3.57 0.88
C GLY A 88 8.04 -2.44 0.71
N HIS A 89 7.61 -1.26 0.28
CA HIS A 89 8.45 -0.06 0.24
C HIS A 89 8.90 0.38 1.64
N SER A 90 8.01 0.44 2.64
CA SER A 90 8.40 0.76 4.03
C SER A 90 9.42 -0.22 4.61
N LEU A 91 9.49 -1.45 4.10
CA LEU A 91 10.49 -2.47 4.46
C LEU A 91 11.75 -2.44 3.58
N GLY A 92 11.82 -1.55 2.58
CA GLY A 92 13.00 -1.34 1.74
C GLY A 92 12.98 -2.08 0.39
N LEU A 93 11.85 -2.64 -0.03
CA LEU A 93 11.73 -3.30 -1.32
C LEU A 93 11.51 -2.29 -2.43
N ASN A 94 12.25 -2.40 -3.52
CA ASN A 94 11.98 -1.67 -4.75
C ASN A 94 10.85 -2.34 -5.55
N HIS A 95 10.35 -1.62 -6.56
CA HIS A 95 9.48 -2.23 -7.55
C HIS A 95 10.11 -3.46 -8.20
N SER A 96 9.29 -4.48 -8.44
CA SER A 96 9.62 -5.63 -9.27
C SER A 96 9.37 -5.32 -10.74
N SER A 97 10.15 -5.93 -11.62
CA SER A 97 9.87 -5.94 -13.06
C SER A 97 8.87 -7.03 -13.47
N GLU A 98 8.54 -7.95 -12.56
CA GLU A 98 7.60 -9.05 -12.79
C GLU A 98 6.14 -8.57 -12.65
N PRO A 99 5.30 -8.59 -13.71
CA PRO A 99 3.95 -8.03 -13.67
C PRO A 99 2.98 -8.69 -12.67
N ASN A 100 3.26 -9.93 -12.26
CA ASN A 100 2.44 -10.68 -11.31
C ASN A 100 2.96 -10.57 -9.86
N ALA A 101 4.06 -9.85 -9.62
CA ALA A 101 4.57 -9.65 -8.28
C ALA A 101 3.78 -8.56 -7.55
N LEU A 102 3.64 -8.71 -6.22
CA LEU A 102 3.02 -7.68 -5.38
C LEU A 102 3.68 -6.31 -5.55
N MET A 103 5.01 -6.28 -5.67
CA MET A 103 5.80 -5.05 -5.86
C MET A 103 5.84 -4.56 -7.31
N PHE A 104 4.99 -5.03 -8.23
CA PHE A 104 4.90 -4.43 -9.56
C PHE A 104 4.28 -3.03 -9.46
N ALA A 105 4.88 -2.04 -10.12
CA ALA A 105 4.55 -0.62 -9.94
C ALA A 105 3.13 -0.21 -10.37
N TYR A 106 2.47 -1.01 -11.21
CA TYR A 106 1.18 -0.64 -11.80
C TYR A 106 0.04 -1.48 -11.22
N TYR A 107 -0.95 -0.79 -10.66
CA TYR A 107 -2.23 -1.37 -10.31
C TYR A 107 -3.07 -1.61 -11.58
N SER A 108 -3.45 -2.85 -11.83
CA SER A 108 -4.22 -3.22 -13.03
C SER A 108 -5.68 -3.59 -12.74
N GLY A 109 -6.16 -3.41 -11.50
CA GLY A 109 -7.50 -3.84 -11.08
C GLY A 109 -7.46 -4.94 -10.03
N SER A 110 -8.65 -5.46 -9.69
CA SER A 110 -8.91 -6.38 -8.58
C SER A 110 -7.79 -7.38 -8.28
N TYR A 111 -7.28 -7.40 -7.06
CA TYR A 111 -6.30 -8.42 -6.67
C TYR A 111 -6.51 -8.95 -5.25
N ARG A 112 -6.14 -10.22 -5.10
CA ARG A 112 -5.55 -10.89 -3.92
C ARG A 112 -5.39 -12.38 -4.24
N PHE A 113 -4.17 -12.91 -4.19
CA PHE A 113 -3.90 -14.21 -3.55
C PHE A 113 -2.43 -14.25 -3.09
N LEU A 114 -2.24 -14.47 -1.79
CA LEU A 114 -0.93 -14.47 -1.13
C LEU A 114 -0.60 -15.92 -0.70
N GLY A 115 -0.40 -16.83 -1.67
CA GLY A 115 0.16 -18.18 -1.47
C GLY A 115 -0.80 -19.33 -1.10
N GLY A 116 -1.50 -19.89 -2.12
CA GLY A 116 -1.81 -21.32 -2.28
C GLY A 116 -2.75 -22.08 -1.32
N VAL A 117 -4.08 -21.90 -1.46
CA VAL A 117 -5.08 -23.00 -1.60
C VAL A 117 -6.31 -22.43 -2.31
N SER A 118 -6.77 -23.08 -3.39
CA SER A 118 -8.01 -22.73 -4.09
C SER A 118 -9.26 -23.19 -3.32
N GLN A 119 -10.31 -22.36 -3.24
CA GLN A 119 -11.64 -22.59 -3.84
C GLN A 119 -12.78 -21.85 -3.12
N SER A 120 -13.71 -21.39 -3.97
CA SER A 120 -15.12 -21.02 -3.74
C SER A 120 -15.45 -19.96 -2.70
N MET A 121 -16.00 -18.84 -3.17
CA MET A 121 -17.26 -18.34 -2.62
C MET A 121 -18.18 -17.89 -3.77
N THR A 122 -18.95 -18.85 -4.29
CA THR A 122 -20.40 -18.63 -4.51
C THR A 122 -21.05 -18.62 -3.11
N ALA A 123 -22.02 -17.79 -2.77
CA ALA A 123 -23.10 -17.21 -3.56
C ALA A 123 -23.29 -15.70 -3.31
#